data_AF-A0AAC9N9V3-F1
#
_entry.id   AF-A0AAC9N9V3-F1
#
_cell.length_a   1.000
_cell.length_b   1.000
_cell.length_c   1.000
_cell.angle_alpha   90.00
_cell.angle_beta   90.00
_cell.angle_gamma   90.00
#
_symmetry.space_group_name_H-M   'P 1'
#
loop_
_entity.id
_entity.type
_entity.pdbx_description
1 polymer ?
#
loop_
_entity_poly.entity_id
_entity_poly.type
_entity_poly.pdbx_seq_one_letter_code
_entity_poly.pdbx_strand_id
1 'polypeptide(L)'
;MATIYAIRSVDRTLQKQIRQQTKRVAAPEWTKALAERADTRLEHRVIVGTAVVTVSNQNVRIQAAGKGRALKGGLQPKRDYNAVEFGANTGKLTYQRRSRNGGTHRVTRVINTQLKPHAGKRGYVFWPTAREMVPRMGRLWVQTTVRTIANALEGKQE
;
A
#
# COMPACT_ATOMS: atom_id res chain seq x y z
N MET A 1 -10.40 -17.71 -13.34
CA MET A 1 -10.13 -17.47 -14.78
C MET A 1 -11.39 -17.07 -15.55
N ALA A 2 -12.54 -17.73 -15.35
CA ALA A 2 -13.80 -17.40 -16.04
C ALA A 2 -14.22 -15.91 -15.98
N THR A 3 -14.06 -15.25 -14.83
CA THR A 3 -14.41 -13.81 -14.66
C THR A 3 -13.57 -12.89 -15.56
N ILE A 4 -12.30 -13.20 -15.82
CA ILE A 4 -11.43 -12.39 -16.68
C ILE A 4 -11.92 -12.47 -18.13
N TYR A 5 -12.33 -13.67 -18.58
CA TYR A 5 -12.90 -13.85 -19.90
C TYR A 5 -14.24 -13.12 -20.05
N ALA A 6 -15.10 -13.20 -19.03
CA ALA A 6 -16.38 -12.49 -19.00
C ALA A 6 -16.24 -10.96 -19.05
N ILE A 7 -15.23 -10.38 -18.37
CA ILE A 7 -14.95 -8.93 -18.46
C ILE A 7 -14.42 -8.56 -19.84
N ARG A 8 -13.60 -9.42 -20.45
CA ARG A 8 -13.06 -9.14 -21.78
C ARG A 8 -14.11 -9.22 -22.88
N SER A 9 -15.18 -10.00 -22.70
CA SER A 9 -16.27 -10.14 -23.66
C SER A 9 -17.32 -9.02 -23.60
N VAL A 10 -17.39 -8.23 -22.52
CA VAL A 10 -18.30 -7.09 -22.43
C VAL A 10 -17.73 -5.81 -23.02
N ASP A 11 -18.60 -4.88 -23.41
CA ASP A 11 -18.25 -3.59 -24.00
C ASP A 11 -17.32 -2.75 -23.11
N ARG A 12 -16.49 -1.92 -23.75
CA ARG A 12 -15.51 -1.04 -23.06
C ARG A 12 -16.17 -0.13 -22.02
N THR A 13 -17.41 0.29 -22.25
CA THR A 13 -18.19 1.11 -21.32
C THR A 13 -18.52 0.35 -20.03
N LEU A 14 -18.99 -0.89 -20.15
CA LEU A 14 -19.26 -1.78 -19.01
C LEU A 14 -17.96 -2.12 -18.27
N GLN A 15 -16.88 -2.41 -18.98
CA GLN A 15 -15.56 -2.62 -18.38
C GLN A 15 -15.13 -1.40 -17.54
N LYS A 16 -15.32 -0.19 -18.05
CA LYS A 16 -15.00 1.05 -17.34
C LYS A 16 -15.85 1.20 -16.06
N GLN A 17 -17.15 0.91 -16.14
CA GLN A 17 -18.06 0.95 -14.99
C GLN A 17 -17.66 -0.05 -13.90
N ILE A 18 -17.38 -1.31 -14.27
CA ILE A 18 -16.92 -2.35 -13.34
C ILE A 18 -15.65 -1.89 -12.61
N ARG A 19 -14.66 -1.36 -13.35
CA ARG A 19 -13.42 -0.84 -12.75
C ARG A 19 -13.68 0.30 -11.78
N GLN A 20 -14.54 1.26 -12.17
CA GLN A 20 -14.86 2.42 -11.33
C GLN A 20 -15.60 2.01 -10.07
N GLN A 21 -16.62 1.15 -10.17
CA GLN A 21 -17.37 0.64 -9.02
C GLN A 21 -16.48 -0.17 -8.09
N THR A 22 -15.70 -1.11 -8.63
CA THR A 22 -14.75 -1.90 -7.83
C THR A 22 -13.78 -0.97 -7.11
N LYS A 23 -13.19 0.00 -7.81
CA LYS A 23 -12.23 0.94 -7.20
C LYS A 23 -12.87 1.80 -6.10
N ARG A 24 -14.12 2.24 -6.28
CA ARG A 24 -14.86 3.05 -5.30
C ARG A 24 -15.03 2.34 -3.97
N VAL A 25 -15.26 1.03 -3.98
CA VAL A 25 -15.42 0.22 -2.76
C VAL A 25 -14.05 -0.22 -2.22
N ALA A 26 -13.19 -0.73 -3.09
CA ALA A 26 -11.93 -1.35 -2.72
C ALA A 26 -10.88 -0.36 -2.17
N ALA A 27 -10.81 0.86 -2.72
CA ALA A 27 -9.82 1.85 -2.30
C ALA A 27 -9.97 2.36 -0.86
N PRO A 28 -11.18 2.77 -0.39
CA PRO A 28 -11.36 3.19 1.00
C PRO A 28 -11.19 2.02 1.97
N GLU A 29 -11.68 0.83 1.62
CA GLU A 29 -11.55 -0.36 2.47
C GLU A 29 -10.08 -0.76 2.66
N TRP A 30 -9.28 -0.73 1.59
CA TRP A 30 -7.84 -0.96 1.66
C TRP A 30 -7.11 0.07 2.54
N THR A 31 -7.42 1.36 2.35
CA THR A 31 -6.82 2.43 3.15
C THR A 31 -7.19 2.30 4.63
N LYS A 32 -8.45 1.94 4.93
CA LYS A 32 -8.94 1.71 6.29
C LYS A 32 -8.22 0.54 6.95
N ALA A 33 -8.10 -0.59 6.25
CA ALA A 33 -7.42 -1.77 6.78
C ALA A 33 -5.92 -1.51 7.08
N LEU A 34 -5.24 -0.72 6.24
CA LEU A 34 -3.88 -0.27 6.54
C LEU A 34 -3.83 0.69 7.73
N ALA A 35 -4.81 1.58 7.86
CA ALA A 35 -4.88 2.54 8.97
C ALA A 35 -5.13 1.86 10.31
N GLU A 36 -5.94 0.80 10.36
CA GLU A 36 -6.22 0.02 11.57
C GLU A 36 -4.99 -0.72 12.09
N ARG A 37 -4.03 -1.06 11.22
CA ARG A 37 -2.79 -1.75 11.59
C ARG A 37 -1.59 -0.82 11.78
N ALA A 38 -1.71 0.45 11.40
CA ALA A 38 -0.65 1.43 11.57
C ALA A 38 -0.71 1.99 13.00
N ASP A 39 0.38 1.89 13.75
CA ASP A 39 0.44 2.40 15.12
C ASP A 39 1.09 3.79 15.16
N THR A 40 2.01 4.04 14.25
CA THR A 40 2.85 5.24 14.27
C THR A 40 2.45 6.25 13.21
N ARG A 41 2.65 7.54 13.50
CA ARG A 41 2.45 8.63 12.53
C ARG A 41 3.32 8.45 11.28
N LEU A 42 4.47 7.79 11.40
CA LEU A 42 5.35 7.50 10.28
C LEU A 42 4.76 6.44 9.35
N GLU A 43 4.22 5.35 9.90
CA GLU A 43 3.50 4.32 9.14
C GLU A 43 2.26 4.91 8.44
N HIS A 44 1.48 5.73 9.15
CA HIS A 44 0.36 6.43 8.52
C HIS A 44 0.78 7.30 7.35
N ARG A 45 1.92 7.99 7.44
CA ARG A 45 2.36 8.90 6.38
C ARG A 45 3.04 8.18 5.21
N VAL A 46 3.80 7.13 5.49
CA VAL A 46 4.61 6.41 4.49
C VAL A 46 3.84 5.27 3.84
N ILE A 47 2.96 4.57 4.56
CA ILE A 47 2.26 3.37 4.11
C ILE A 47 0.79 3.71 3.80
N VAL A 48 0.05 4.23 4.78
CA VAL A 48 -1.39 4.51 4.63
C VAL A 48 -1.62 5.65 3.63
N GLY A 49 -0.90 6.77 3.79
CA GLY A 49 -1.01 7.96 2.94
C GLY A 49 -0.54 7.76 1.49
N THR A 50 0.07 6.62 1.19
CA THR A 50 0.58 6.25 -0.13
C THR A 50 -0.12 5.00 -0.68
N ALA A 51 -1.19 4.56 -0.02
CA ALA A 51 -1.99 3.42 -0.41
C ALA A 51 -2.68 3.67 -1.76
N VAL A 52 -2.55 2.73 -2.69
CA VAL A 52 -3.12 2.81 -4.03
C VAL A 52 -3.72 1.46 -4.41
N VAL A 53 -4.97 1.50 -4.85
CA VAL A 53 -5.63 0.36 -5.52
C VAL A 53 -5.78 0.69 -7.00
N THR A 54 -5.24 -0.18 -7.85
CA THR A 54 -5.35 -0.12 -9.31
C THR A 54 -6.16 -1.30 -9.79
N VAL A 55 -7.30 -1.04 -10.42
CA VAL A 55 -8.18 -2.07 -10.98
C VAL A 55 -8.02 -2.09 -12.50
N SER A 56 -7.66 -3.25 -13.03
CA SER A 56 -7.57 -3.54 -14.45
C SER A 56 -8.57 -4.64 -14.83
N ASN A 57 -8.75 -4.89 -16.12
CA ASN A 57 -9.58 -5.99 -16.61
C ASN A 57 -9.03 -7.37 -16.24
N GLN A 58 -7.74 -7.45 -15.95
CA GLN A 58 -7.05 -8.70 -15.71
C GLN A 58 -6.82 -8.95 -14.22
N ASN A 59 -6.70 -7.89 -13.42
CA ASN A 59 -6.30 -7.97 -12.03
C ASN A 59 -6.68 -6.72 -11.23
N VAL A 60 -6.82 -6.92 -9.92
CA VAL A 60 -6.81 -5.86 -8.91
C VAL A 60 -5.40 -5.86 -8.32
N ARG A 61 -4.67 -4.76 -8.50
CA ARG A 61 -3.35 -4.54 -7.94
C ARG A 61 -3.45 -3.60 -6.75
N ILE A 62 -2.90 -4.02 -5.63
CA ILE A 62 -2.83 -3.24 -4.40
C ILE A 62 -1.37 -2.83 -4.18
N GLN A 63 -1.15 -1.58 -3.83
CA GLN A 63 0.18 -1.01 -3.63
C GLN A 63 0.16 -0.10 -2.40
N ALA A 64 1.28 -0.04 -1.69
CA ALA A 64 1.58 0.99 -0.72
C ALA A 64 3.03 1.43 -0.92
N ALA A 65 3.36 2.64 -0.47
CA ALA A 65 4.67 3.29 -0.59
C ALA A 65 5.22 3.47 -2.02
N GLY A 66 4.49 3.07 -3.06
CA GLY A 66 4.88 3.28 -4.46
C GLY A 66 4.70 4.71 -4.98
N LYS A 67 4.02 5.57 -4.20
CA LYS A 67 3.80 6.99 -4.48
C LYS A 67 4.14 7.82 -3.24
N GLY A 68 4.40 9.12 -3.43
CA GLY A 68 4.64 10.05 -2.31
C GLY A 68 5.84 10.94 -2.56
N ARG A 69 5.78 12.17 -2.04
CA ARG A 69 6.92 13.10 -2.03
C ARG A 69 7.85 12.76 -0.87
N ALA A 70 9.11 13.19 -0.98
CA ALA A 70 10.05 13.13 0.13
C ALA A 70 9.46 13.89 1.33
N LEU A 71 9.55 13.29 2.51
CA LEU A 71 9.14 13.92 3.77
C LEU A 71 10.20 14.93 4.23
N LYS A 72 9.79 15.85 5.11
CA LYS A 72 10.74 16.74 5.81
C LYS A 72 11.73 15.85 6.59
N GLY A 73 13.01 15.91 6.23
CA GLY A 73 14.05 15.00 6.73
C GLY A 73 14.62 14.03 5.68
N GLY A 74 14.14 14.08 4.43
CA GLY A 74 14.73 13.34 3.30
C GLY A 74 14.24 11.91 3.14
N LEU A 75 13.38 11.43 4.04
CA LEU A 75 12.77 10.09 3.94
C LEU A 75 11.84 10.04 2.72
N GLN A 76 12.16 9.17 1.78
CA GLN A 76 11.37 8.97 0.58
C GLN A 76 10.56 7.68 0.70
N PRO A 77 9.21 7.74 0.71
CA PRO A 77 8.39 6.54 0.80
C PRO A 77 8.76 5.47 -0.22
N LYS A 78 9.06 5.87 -1.47
CA LYS A 78 9.41 4.93 -2.55
C LYS A 78 10.68 4.11 -2.29
N ARG A 79 11.65 4.68 -1.59
CA ARG A 79 12.96 4.04 -1.35
C ARG A 79 13.07 3.46 0.06
N ASP A 80 12.56 4.20 1.04
CA ASP A 80 12.83 3.98 2.45
C ASP A 80 11.67 3.27 3.18
N TYR A 81 10.63 2.81 2.46
CA TYR A 81 9.49 2.11 3.05
C TYR A 81 9.87 0.87 3.85
N ASN A 82 10.93 0.17 3.45
CA ASN A 82 11.34 -1.09 4.07
C ASN A 82 11.64 -0.86 5.57
N ALA A 83 12.35 0.22 5.89
CA ALA A 83 12.67 0.59 7.25
C ALA A 83 11.42 0.92 8.10
N VAL A 84 10.34 1.41 7.48
CA VAL A 84 9.07 1.73 8.16
C VAL A 84 8.19 0.49 8.31
N GLU A 85 8.06 -0.33 7.27
CA GLU A 85 7.21 -1.52 7.25
C GLU A 85 7.79 -2.68 8.05
N PHE A 86 9.12 -2.82 8.08
CA PHE A 86 9.79 -3.94 8.71
C PHE A 86 10.61 -3.56 9.94
N GLY A 87 10.73 -2.26 10.22
CA GLY A 87 11.60 -1.78 11.29
C GLY A 87 13.09 -1.96 11.00
N ALA A 88 13.91 -1.51 11.94
CA ALA A 88 15.36 -1.63 11.86
C ALA A 88 15.95 -1.90 13.25
N ASN A 89 17.06 -2.65 13.29
CA ASN A 89 17.80 -2.83 14.52
C ASN A 89 18.48 -1.52 14.91
N THR A 90 18.35 -1.15 16.19
CA THR A 90 19.06 0.00 16.77
C THR A 90 20.55 -0.28 16.81
N GLY A 91 21.35 0.68 16.35
CA GLY A 91 22.80 0.58 16.31
C GLY A 91 23.48 1.81 16.90
N LYS A 92 24.80 1.73 17.07
CA LYS A 92 25.63 2.89 17.43
C LYS A 92 26.52 3.21 16.23
N LEU A 93 26.39 4.42 15.70
CA LEU A 93 27.27 4.94 14.65
C LEU A 93 28.26 5.91 15.29
N THR A 94 29.54 5.55 15.22
CA THR A 94 30.63 6.41 15.67
C THR A 94 31.28 7.05 14.44
N TYR A 95 31.29 8.37 14.37
CA TYR A 95 31.93 9.09 13.27
C TYR A 95 32.72 10.28 13.79
N GLN A 96 33.71 10.68 13.00
CA GLN A 96 34.50 11.88 13.27
C GLN A 96 33.74 13.10 12.74
N ARG A 97 33.42 14.04 13.65
CA ARG A 97 32.81 15.32 13.30
C ARG A 97 33.85 16.41 13.45
N ARG A 98 34.10 17.17 12.37
CA ARG A 98 34.87 18.41 12.46
C ARG A 98 34.01 19.48 13.14
N SER A 99 34.55 20.13 14.17
CA SER A 99 33.85 21.23 14.84
C SER A 99 33.97 22.50 14.01
N ARG A 100 32.94 23.36 14.11
CA ARG A 100 32.92 24.67 13.43
C ARG A 100 34.03 25.60 13.95
N ASN A 101 34.50 25.35 15.18
CA ASN A 101 35.58 26.10 15.84
C ASN A 101 36.95 25.41 15.73
N GLY A 102 37.11 24.45 14.81
CA GLY A 102 38.35 23.67 14.67
C GLY A 102 38.40 22.40 15.52
N GLY A 103 39.26 21.45 15.13
CA GLY A 103 39.38 20.15 15.78
C GLY A 103 38.40 19.08 15.26
N THR A 104 38.74 17.82 15.55
CA THR A 104 37.98 16.63 15.16
C THR A 104 37.56 15.87 16.42
N HIS A 105 36.25 15.66 16.60
CA HIS A 105 35.72 14.92 17.75
C HIS A 105 35.06 13.62 17.30
N ARG A 106 35.31 12.52 18.03
CA ARG A 106 34.55 11.28 17.86
C ARG A 106 33.18 11.45 18.52
N VAL A 107 32.14 11.33 17.71
CA VAL A 107 30.75 11.37 18.16
C VAL A 107 30.13 10.00 17.96
N THR A 108 29.58 9.43 19.02
CA THR A 108 28.78 8.21 18.96
C THR A 108 27.30 8.58 19.02
N ARG A 109 26.52 8.19 18.01
CA ARG A 109 25.06 8.39 18.00
C ARG A 109 24.34 7.06 17.94
N VAL A 110 23.26 6.95 18.72
CA VAL A 110 22.31 5.85 18.55
C VAL A 110 21.47 6.14 17.31
N ILE A 111 21.40 5.17 16.40
CA ILE A 111 20.65 5.25 15.15
C ILE A 111 19.42 4.33 15.19
N ASN A 112 18.43 4.63 14.36
CA ASN A 112 17.18 3.87 14.18
C ASN A 112 16.25 3.81 15.40
N THR A 113 16.43 4.68 16.40
CA THR A 113 15.58 4.70 17.60
C THR A 113 14.13 5.09 17.31
N GLN A 114 13.88 5.76 16.18
CA GLN A 114 12.56 6.16 15.72
C GLN A 114 11.80 5.05 14.97
N LEU A 115 12.45 3.91 14.70
CA LEU A 115 11.86 2.79 13.97
C LEU A 115 11.52 1.68 14.95
N LYS A 116 10.50 0.89 14.62
CA LYS A 116 10.19 -0.33 15.34
C LYS A 116 11.36 -1.33 15.23
N PRO A 117 11.49 -2.29 16.17
CA PRO A 117 12.42 -3.40 16.04
C PRO A 117 12.24 -4.14 14.71
N HIS A 118 13.26 -4.84 14.24
CA HIS A 118 13.13 -5.53 12.95
C HIS A 118 12.17 -6.74 13.05
N ALA A 119 11.05 -6.71 12.31
CA ALA A 119 10.04 -7.77 12.30
C ALA A 119 10.32 -8.93 11.32
N GLY A 120 11.44 -8.88 10.59
CA GLY A 120 11.77 -9.86 9.55
C GLY A 120 10.75 -9.86 8.40
N LYS A 121 10.50 -11.01 7.76
CA LYS A 121 9.66 -11.09 6.55
C LYS A 121 8.15 -10.91 6.80
N ARG A 122 7.71 -10.74 8.05
CA ARG A 122 6.27 -10.64 8.37
C ARG A 122 5.70 -9.25 8.11
N GLY A 123 6.51 -8.20 8.25
CA GLY A 123 6.05 -6.81 8.16
C GLY A 123 5.08 -6.45 9.28
N TYR A 124 4.87 -5.15 9.50
CA TYR A 124 3.95 -4.64 10.51
C TYR A 124 2.57 -4.33 9.94
N VAL A 125 2.50 -3.68 8.78
CA VAL A 125 1.25 -3.08 8.30
C VAL A 125 0.84 -3.68 6.96
N PHE A 126 1.65 -3.51 5.92
CA PHE A 126 1.28 -3.87 4.56
C PHE A 126 1.09 -5.38 4.37
N TRP A 127 2.06 -6.18 4.78
CA TRP A 127 2.03 -7.64 4.57
C TRP A 127 0.91 -8.37 5.30
N PRO A 128 0.66 -8.13 6.60
CA PRO A 128 -0.50 -8.75 7.26
C PRO A 128 -1.82 -8.27 6.67
N THR A 129 -1.95 -6.98 6.32
CA THR A 129 -3.16 -6.46 5.66
C THR A 129 -3.39 -7.12 4.31
N ALA A 130 -2.34 -7.26 3.49
CA ALA A 130 -2.44 -7.87 2.17
C ALA A 130 -2.92 -9.33 2.25
N ARG A 131 -2.44 -10.10 3.22
CA ARG A 131 -2.86 -11.50 3.40
C ARG A 131 -4.36 -11.64 3.70
N GLU A 132 -4.91 -10.70 4.47
CA GLU A 132 -6.33 -10.71 4.83
C GLU A 132 -7.22 -10.12 3.72
N MET A 133 -6.79 -9.01 3.12
CA MET A 133 -7.62 -8.21 2.21
C MET A 133 -7.61 -8.72 0.78
N VAL A 134 -6.50 -9.29 0.28
CA VAL A 134 -6.39 -9.76 -1.10
C VAL A 134 -7.50 -10.77 -1.45
N PRO A 135 -7.78 -11.80 -0.63
CA PRO A 135 -8.88 -12.73 -0.91
C PRO A 135 -10.26 -12.05 -0.91
N ARG A 136 -10.51 -11.13 0.04
CA ARG A 136 -11.78 -10.39 0.14
C ARG A 136 -12.02 -9.51 -1.08
N MET A 137 -11.00 -8.74 -1.48
CA MET A 137 -11.06 -7.86 -2.66
C MET A 137 -11.23 -8.67 -3.96
N GLY A 138 -10.62 -9.86 -4.04
CA GLY A 138 -10.82 -10.78 -5.15
C GLY A 138 -12.28 -11.24 -5.26
N ARG A 139 -12.91 -11.64 -4.14
CA ARG A 139 -14.33 -12.02 -4.10
C ARG A 139 -15.25 -10.86 -4.47
N LEU A 140 -15.02 -9.69 -3.90
CA LEU A 140 -15.79 -8.47 -4.22
C LEU A 140 -15.75 -8.15 -5.72
N TRP A 141 -14.57 -8.25 -6.33
CA TRP A 141 -14.42 -7.98 -7.76
C TRP A 141 -15.18 -8.99 -8.63
N VAL A 142 -15.13 -10.28 -8.29
CA VAL A 142 -15.92 -11.31 -8.98
C VAL A 142 -17.41 -11.04 -8.83
N GLN A 143 -17.88 -10.78 -7.62
CA GLN A 143 -19.30 -10.50 -7.35
C GLN A 143 -19.79 -9.26 -8.09
N THR A 144 -19.01 -8.18 -8.07
CA THR A 144 -19.33 -6.92 -8.77
C THR A 144 -19.44 -7.19 -10.27
N THR A 145 -18.48 -7.93 -10.84
CA THR A 145 -18.49 -8.28 -12.27
C THR A 145 -19.73 -9.07 -12.66
N VAL A 146 -20.06 -10.14 -11.91
CA VAL A 146 -21.21 -10.99 -12.20
C VAL A 146 -22.51 -10.20 -12.11
N ARG A 147 -22.66 -9.37 -11.06
CA ARG A 147 -23.85 -8.52 -10.89
C ARG A 147 -23.99 -7.49 -12.01
N THR A 148 -22.91 -6.82 -12.41
CA THR A 148 -22.97 -5.84 -13.50
C THR A 148 -23.33 -6.50 -14.84
N ILE A 149 -22.81 -7.71 -15.11
CA ILE A 149 -23.15 -8.46 -16.33
C ILE A 149 -24.61 -8.92 -16.29
N ALA A 150 -25.08 -9.48 -15.17
CA ALA A 150 -26.47 -9.91 -15.01
C ALA A 150 -27.45 -8.75 -15.23
N ASN A 151 -27.23 -7.61 -14.55
CA ASN A 151 -28.06 -6.42 -14.72
C ASN A 151 -28.06 -5.88 -16.16
N ALA A 152 -26.92 -5.98 -16.87
CA ALA A 152 -26.81 -5.54 -18.26
C ALA A 152 -27.50 -6.50 -19.25
N LEU A 153 -27.67 -7.77 -18.88
CA LEU A 153 -28.45 -8.75 -19.65
C LEU A 153 -29.95 -8.60 -19.37
N GLU A 154 -30.34 -8.44 -18.11
CA GLU A 154 -31.73 -8.20 -17.70
C GLU A 154 -32.26 -6.87 -18.26
N GLY A 155 -31.49 -5.78 -18.17
CA GLY A 155 -31.86 -4.48 -18.75
C GLY A 155 -31.77 -4.40 -20.28
N LYS A 156 -31.41 -5.48 -20.97
CA LYS A 156 -31.52 -5.64 -22.44
C LYS A 156 -32.76 -6.46 -22.85
N GLN A 157 -33.51 -7.01 -21.89
CA GLN A 157 -34.71 -7.81 -22.15
C GLN A 157 -36.03 -7.01 -22.03
N GLU A 158 -35.96 -5.73 -21.68
CA GLU A 158 -37.04 -4.74 -21.87
C GLU A 158 -36.75 -3.88 -23.10
#